data_AF-A0A098PXK0-F1
#
_entry.id   AF-A0A098PXK0-F1
#
_cell.length_a   1.000
_cell.length_b   1.000
_cell.length_c   1.000
_cell.angle_alpha   90.00
_cell.angle_beta   90.00
_cell.angle_gamma   90.00
#
_symmetry.space_group_name_H-M   'P 1'
#
loop_
_entity.id
_entity.type
_entity.pdbx_description
1 polymer ?
#
loop_
_entity_poly.entity_id
_entity_poly.type
_entity_poly.pdbx_seq_one_letter_code
_entity_poly.pdbx_strand_id
1 'polypeptide(L)'
;MSAAVAALVPGKDTVTLRHVFATLQSGQQDQKPEDVAACRKQVAEPTSNYLGMAVTTTYSVDVQSKMMTASSSLPSPIATQPLMLTVPLSPLWLSGESAFGAFRPSALPNTYVLFSVGLNFKGPKSSVLVLNSDKSYNCLVTSDLAPFKGALSSQLGNDQGR
;
A
#
# COMPACT_ATOMS: atom_id res chain seq x y z
N MET A 1 -25.18 11.63 -33.12
CA MET A 1 -24.73 11.72 -31.71
C MET A 1 -24.30 10.32 -31.28
N SER A 2 -23.00 10.04 -31.24
CA SER A 2 -22.50 8.77 -30.70
C SER A 2 -22.12 9.00 -29.25
N ALA A 3 -22.88 8.41 -28.33
CA ALA A 3 -22.49 8.32 -26.93
C ALA A 3 -21.21 7.48 -26.87
N ALA A 4 -20.07 8.12 -26.58
CA ALA A 4 -18.84 7.42 -26.28
C ALA A 4 -19.06 6.63 -25.00
N VAL A 5 -19.20 5.31 -25.12
CA VAL A 5 -19.34 4.39 -24.00
C VAL A 5 -18.15 4.62 -23.06
N ALA A 6 -18.41 5.08 -21.85
CA ALA A 6 -17.42 5.21 -20.79
C ALA A 6 -16.79 3.83 -20.58
N ALA A 7 -15.54 3.64 -21.00
CA ALA A 7 -14.86 2.37 -20.81
C ALA A 7 -14.35 2.33 -19.37
N LEU A 8 -15.10 1.66 -18.49
CA LEU A 8 -14.58 1.13 -17.24
C LEU A 8 -13.30 0.32 -17.56
N VAL A 9 -12.18 0.66 -16.94
CA VAL A 9 -10.91 -0.07 -17.12
C VAL A 9 -10.70 -0.98 -15.92
N PRO A 10 -11.05 -2.28 -16.02
CA PRO A 10 -10.72 -3.26 -14.99
C PRO A 10 -9.24 -3.62 -15.07
N GLY A 11 -8.62 -3.86 -13.93
CA GLY A 11 -7.25 -4.34 -13.82
C GLY A 11 -7.06 -5.31 -12.66
N LYS A 12 -6.07 -6.17 -12.82
CA LYS A 12 -5.63 -7.11 -11.78
C LYS A 12 -4.13 -7.24 -11.86
N ASP A 13 -3.45 -6.79 -10.80
CA ASP A 13 -2.00 -6.81 -10.73
C ASP A 13 -1.54 -7.59 -9.50
N THR A 14 -0.42 -8.29 -9.62
CA THR A 14 0.22 -8.99 -8.50
C THR A 14 1.67 -8.52 -8.40
N VAL A 15 2.04 -8.03 -7.22
CA VAL A 15 3.40 -7.54 -6.95
C VAL A 15 3.93 -8.16 -5.66
N THR A 16 5.24 -8.32 -5.59
CA THR A 16 5.92 -8.79 -4.38
C THR A 16 6.48 -7.60 -3.61
N LEU A 17 6.23 -7.54 -2.29
CA LEU A 17 6.85 -6.56 -1.41
C LEU A 17 8.29 -6.96 -1.13
N ARG A 18 9.28 -6.19 -1.61
CA ARG A 18 10.71 -6.58 -1.60
C ARG A 18 11.60 -5.59 -0.87
N HIS A 19 11.13 -4.36 -0.68
CA HIS A 19 11.93 -3.27 -0.13
C HIS A 19 11.37 -2.86 1.22
N VAL A 20 12.27 -2.57 2.15
CA VAL A 20 11.94 -2.17 3.52
C VAL A 20 12.59 -0.83 3.81
N PHE A 21 11.79 0.09 4.34
CA PHE A 21 12.18 1.40 4.80
C PHE A 21 11.59 1.67 6.18
N ALA A 22 12.19 2.62 6.90
CA ALA A 22 11.57 3.20 8.08
C ALA A 22 10.97 4.56 7.71
N THR A 23 9.88 4.94 8.38
CA THR A 23 9.30 6.28 8.31
C THR A 23 9.20 6.85 9.70
N LEU A 24 9.39 8.16 9.84
CA LEU A 24 8.98 8.86 11.06
C LEU A 24 7.46 8.73 11.24
N GLN A 25 6.95 9.01 12.45
CA GLN A 25 5.51 9.10 12.70
C GLN A 25 4.80 10.17 11.83
N SER A 26 5.57 11.13 11.28
CA SER A 26 5.09 12.12 10.31
C SER A 26 5.02 11.58 8.87
N GLY A 27 5.34 10.31 8.64
CA GLY A 27 5.37 9.64 7.34
C GLY A 27 6.55 9.97 6.43
N GLN A 28 7.43 10.91 6.83
CA GLN A 28 8.69 11.16 6.14
C GLN A 28 9.64 9.97 6.27
N GLN A 29 10.52 9.78 5.28
CA GLN A 29 11.54 8.74 5.36
C GLN A 29 12.45 8.93 6.57
N ASP A 30 12.61 7.89 7.37
CA ASP A 30 13.64 7.84 8.40
C ASP A 30 14.95 7.32 7.78
N GLN A 31 16.04 8.05 7.99
CA GLN A 31 17.36 7.73 7.46
C GLN A 31 18.25 7.02 8.48
N LYS A 32 17.78 6.83 9.72
CA LYS A 32 18.51 6.11 10.77
C LYS A 32 18.72 4.64 10.39
N PRO A 33 19.97 4.18 10.21
CA PRO A 33 20.24 2.79 9.82
C PRO A 33 19.71 1.77 10.82
N GLU A 34 19.73 2.10 12.11
CA GLU A 34 19.23 1.26 13.20
C GLU A 34 17.72 0.96 13.05
N ASP A 35 16.93 1.96 12.69
CA ASP A 35 15.47 1.84 12.56
C ASP A 35 15.11 1.07 11.30
N VAL A 36 15.85 1.29 10.20
CA VAL A 36 15.70 0.48 8.96
C VAL A 36 16.04 -0.99 9.21
N ALA A 37 17.11 -1.27 9.96
CA ALA A 37 17.50 -2.63 10.31
C ALA A 37 16.46 -3.29 11.23
N ALA A 38 15.94 -2.55 12.21
CA ALA A 38 14.86 -3.02 13.08
C ALA A 38 13.58 -3.33 12.29
N CYS A 39 13.20 -2.47 11.34
CA CYS A 39 12.06 -2.71 10.46
C CYS A 39 12.25 -3.97 9.62
N ARG A 40 13.44 -4.19 9.03
CA ARG A 40 13.73 -5.41 8.26
C ARG A 40 13.54 -6.68 9.07
N LYS A 41 13.95 -6.67 10.34
CA LYS A 41 13.70 -7.79 11.27
C LYS A 41 12.22 -7.96 11.53
N GLN A 42 11.56 -6.89 11.99
CA GLN A 42 10.15 -6.88 12.34
C GLN A 42 9.27 -7.43 11.20
N VAL A 43 9.44 -6.96 9.97
CA VAL A 43 8.57 -7.34 8.85
C VAL A 43 8.89 -8.70 8.22
N ALA A 44 9.90 -9.39 8.75
CA ALA A 44 10.28 -10.75 8.38
C ALA A 44 9.94 -11.77 9.49
N GLU A 45 9.57 -11.31 10.70
CA GLU A 45 9.13 -12.19 11.78
C GLU A 45 7.88 -12.99 11.37
N PRO A 46 7.72 -14.25 11.82
CA PRO A 46 6.57 -15.09 11.47
C PRO A 46 5.20 -14.47 11.75
N THR A 47 5.13 -13.58 12.75
CA THR A 47 3.90 -12.90 13.19
C THR A 47 3.70 -11.53 12.52
N SER A 48 4.58 -11.12 11.61
CA SER A 48 4.48 -9.87 10.87
C SER A 48 5.17 -9.98 9.51
N ASN A 49 5.05 -11.15 8.88
CA ASN A 49 5.79 -11.46 7.66
C ASN A 49 5.15 -10.77 6.45
N TYR A 50 5.63 -9.58 6.12
CA TYR A 50 5.25 -8.83 4.92
C TYR A 50 6.36 -8.86 3.86
N LEU A 51 7.61 -9.12 4.25
CA LEU A 51 8.73 -9.16 3.31
C LEU A 51 8.67 -10.42 2.44
N GLY A 52 8.64 -10.25 1.12
CA GLY A 52 8.45 -11.34 0.17
C GLY A 52 6.99 -11.71 -0.08
N MET A 53 6.05 -11.02 0.57
CA MET A 53 4.62 -11.24 0.40
C MET A 53 4.16 -10.82 -1.01
N ALA A 54 3.37 -11.67 -1.65
CA ALA A 54 2.65 -11.32 -2.87
C ALA A 54 1.31 -10.66 -2.52
N VAL A 55 1.10 -9.46 -3.05
CA VAL A 55 -0.16 -8.71 -2.92
C VAL A 55 -0.82 -8.66 -4.28
N THR A 56 -2.06 -9.13 -4.36
CA THR A 56 -2.89 -9.07 -5.57
C THR A 56 -3.92 -7.97 -5.43
N THR A 57 -3.91 -6.97 -6.30
CA THR A 57 -4.92 -5.90 -6.28
C THR A 57 -5.81 -6.00 -7.51
N THR A 58 -7.12 -6.08 -7.29
CA THR A 58 -8.14 -5.90 -8.32
C THR A 58 -8.66 -4.48 -8.24
N TYR A 59 -8.75 -3.77 -9.36
CA TYR A 59 -9.23 -2.40 -9.41
C TYR A 59 -10.07 -2.16 -10.65
N SER A 60 -10.85 -1.09 -10.59
CA SER A 60 -11.67 -0.61 -11.68
C SER A 60 -11.68 0.91 -11.68
N VAL A 61 -11.29 1.52 -12.80
CA VAL A 61 -11.21 2.98 -12.96
C VAL A 61 -12.15 3.40 -14.07
N ASP A 62 -13.10 4.27 -13.74
CA ASP A 62 -13.92 5.00 -14.70
C ASP A 62 -13.47 6.46 -14.73
N VAL A 63 -12.84 6.86 -15.84
CA VAL A 63 -12.30 8.20 -16.03
C VAL A 63 -13.38 9.27 -16.25
N GLN A 64 -14.59 8.89 -16.69
CA GLN A 64 -15.68 9.84 -16.95
C GLN A 64 -16.46 10.15 -15.68
N SER A 65 -16.91 9.11 -14.97
CA SER A 65 -17.62 9.27 -13.69
C SER A 65 -16.68 9.57 -12.53
N LYS A 66 -15.36 9.41 -12.75
CA LYS A 66 -14.31 9.43 -11.73
C LYS A 66 -14.50 8.35 -10.67
N MET A 67 -15.38 7.37 -10.89
CA MET A 67 -15.55 6.27 -9.95
C MET A 67 -14.33 5.36 -10.01
N MET A 68 -13.73 5.12 -8.84
CA MET A 68 -12.57 4.27 -8.68
C MET A 68 -12.83 3.31 -7.53
N THR A 69 -12.62 2.03 -7.77
CA THR A 69 -12.70 0.97 -6.74
C THR A 69 -11.46 0.10 -6.81
N ALA A 70 -10.99 -0.35 -5.66
CA ALA A 70 -9.91 -1.33 -5.59
C ALA A 70 -10.03 -2.21 -4.35
N SER A 71 -9.45 -3.40 -4.43
CA SER A 71 -9.26 -4.27 -3.28
C SER A 71 -7.97 -5.05 -3.41
N SER A 72 -7.18 -5.06 -2.33
CA SER A 72 -5.94 -5.83 -2.23
C SER A 72 -6.17 -7.11 -1.44
N SER A 73 -5.68 -8.21 -1.98
CA SER A 73 -5.66 -9.51 -1.34
C SER A 73 -4.22 -9.90 -1.01
N LEU A 74 -3.98 -10.27 0.24
CA LEU A 74 -2.68 -10.68 0.75
C LEU A 74 -2.80 -11.84 1.74
N PRO A 75 -1.79 -12.71 1.86
CA PRO A 75 -1.72 -13.68 2.95
C PRO A 75 -1.81 -12.98 4.32
N SER A 76 -2.45 -13.63 5.29
CA SER A 76 -2.49 -13.13 6.65
C SER A 76 -1.08 -13.18 7.25
N PRO A 77 -0.56 -12.05 7.77
CA PRO A 77 0.79 -11.97 8.33
C PRO A 77 0.88 -12.56 9.75
N ILE A 78 -0.26 -12.90 10.38
CA ILE A 78 -0.37 -13.36 11.77
C ILE A 78 -0.98 -14.75 11.92
N ALA A 79 -1.52 -15.33 10.85
CA ALA A 79 -2.24 -16.61 10.94
C ALA A 79 -1.27 -17.79 10.81
N THR A 80 -1.43 -18.77 11.70
CA THR A 80 -0.74 -20.08 11.64
C THR A 80 -1.26 -21.00 10.54
N GLN A 81 -2.38 -20.62 9.92
CA GLN A 81 -2.98 -21.30 8.77
C GLN A 81 -3.04 -20.34 7.57
N PRO A 82 -2.98 -20.84 6.32
CA PRO A 82 -3.03 -20.01 5.13
C PRO A 82 -4.41 -19.35 4.99
N LEU A 83 -4.54 -18.14 5.51
CA LEU A 83 -5.71 -17.29 5.35
C LEU A 83 -5.36 -16.15 4.40
N MET A 84 -6.14 -15.96 3.34
CA MET A 84 -6.05 -14.78 2.49
C MET A 84 -6.96 -13.68 3.05
N LEU A 85 -6.40 -12.51 3.28
CA LEU A 85 -7.13 -11.31 3.70
C LEU A 85 -7.44 -10.46 2.47
N THR A 86 -8.67 -9.97 2.37
CA THR A 86 -9.09 -9.04 1.31
C THR A 86 -9.44 -7.71 1.95
N VAL A 87 -8.73 -6.65 1.55
CA VAL A 87 -8.84 -5.30 2.08
C VAL A 87 -9.47 -4.40 1.00
N PRO A 88 -10.66 -3.81 1.24
CA PRO A 88 -11.21 -2.80 0.33
C PRO A 88 -10.40 -1.52 0.44
N LEU A 89 -10.09 -0.89 -0.69
CA LEU A 89 -9.30 0.34 -0.75
C LEU A 89 -10.14 1.51 -1.26
N SER A 90 -9.93 2.68 -0.66
CA SER A 90 -10.53 3.94 -1.08
C SER A 90 -9.59 4.72 -2.01
N PRO A 91 -10.10 5.44 -3.00
CA PRO A 91 -9.26 6.29 -3.87
C PRO A 91 -8.59 7.43 -3.09
N LEU A 92 -7.30 7.67 -3.36
CA LEU A 92 -6.49 8.71 -2.71
C LEU A 92 -6.34 10.00 -3.54
N TRP A 93 -6.86 10.01 -4.78
CA TRP A 93 -6.89 11.18 -5.65
C TRP A 93 -5.55 11.89 -5.84
N LEU A 94 -4.51 11.11 -6.13
CA LEU A 94 -3.17 11.61 -6.36
C LEU A 94 -2.97 12.07 -7.80
N SER A 95 -2.23 13.17 -8.00
CA SER A 95 -1.90 13.63 -9.35
C SER A 95 -0.89 12.69 -10.01
N GLY A 96 -1.17 12.30 -11.26
CA GLY A 96 -0.25 11.50 -12.08
C GLY A 96 -0.33 9.98 -11.92
N GLU A 97 -1.15 9.44 -11.01
CA GLU A 97 -1.37 8.01 -10.84
C GLU A 97 -2.78 7.69 -10.30
N SER A 98 -3.26 6.47 -10.56
CA SER A 98 -4.46 5.93 -9.90
C SER A 98 -4.04 5.27 -8.60
N ALA A 99 -4.24 5.97 -7.48
CA ALA A 99 -3.82 5.52 -6.16
C ALA A 99 -5.00 5.24 -5.22
N PHE A 100 -4.80 4.24 -4.36
CA PHE A 100 -5.80 3.69 -3.46
C PHE A 100 -5.16 3.35 -2.12
N GLY A 101 -5.94 3.47 -1.04
CA GLY A 101 -5.46 3.17 0.30
C GLY A 101 -6.56 2.71 1.24
N ALA A 102 -6.16 1.94 2.24
CA ALA A 102 -6.96 1.63 3.42
C ALA A 102 -6.13 1.89 4.67
N PHE A 103 -6.67 2.72 5.55
CA PHE A 103 -6.00 3.14 6.78
C PHE A 103 -6.59 2.40 7.97
N ARG A 104 -5.77 1.58 8.66
CA ARG A 104 -6.19 0.69 9.75
C ARG A 104 -7.39 -0.19 9.39
N PRO A 105 -7.35 -0.96 8.27
CA PRO A 105 -8.46 -1.83 7.92
C PRO A 105 -8.71 -2.84 9.04
N SER A 106 -9.97 -3.24 9.25
CA SER A 106 -10.37 -4.11 10.37
C SER A 106 -9.57 -5.41 10.47
N ALA A 107 -9.16 -5.99 9.34
CA ALA A 107 -8.34 -7.19 9.27
C ALA A 107 -6.86 -6.96 9.66
N LEU A 108 -6.36 -5.72 9.57
CA LEU A 108 -4.98 -5.33 9.84
C LEU A 108 -4.94 -3.94 10.51
N PRO A 109 -5.43 -3.80 11.76
CA PRO A 109 -5.71 -2.51 12.39
C PRO A 109 -4.46 -1.65 12.63
N ASN A 110 -3.28 -2.27 12.67
CA ASN A 110 -2.00 -1.57 12.85
C ASN A 110 -1.26 -1.33 11.53
N THR A 111 -1.98 -1.28 10.40
CA THR A 111 -1.35 -1.11 9.10
C THR A 111 -2.09 -0.16 8.18
N TYR A 112 -1.36 0.45 7.24
CA TYR A 112 -1.92 1.04 6.02
C TYR A 112 -1.58 0.15 4.84
N VAL A 113 -2.58 -0.14 4.01
CA VAL A 113 -2.43 -0.89 2.77
C VAL A 113 -2.63 0.09 1.63
N LEU A 114 -1.63 0.21 0.76
CA LEU A 114 -1.61 1.18 -0.32
C LEU A 114 -1.35 0.47 -1.65
N PHE A 115 -2.02 0.94 -2.70
CA PHE A 115 -1.81 0.49 -4.06
C PHE A 115 -1.79 1.70 -5.01
N SER A 116 -0.90 1.70 -5.98
CA SER A 116 -0.98 2.63 -7.10
C SER A 116 -0.61 1.98 -8.42
N VAL A 117 -1.13 2.55 -9.50
CA VAL A 117 -0.78 2.20 -10.87
C VAL A 117 -0.73 3.47 -11.71
N GLY A 118 0.18 3.55 -12.68
CA GLY A 118 0.25 4.70 -13.58
C GLY A 118 -1.07 4.90 -14.35
N LEU A 119 -1.34 6.12 -14.82
CA LEU A 119 -2.55 6.43 -15.60
C LEU A 119 -2.66 5.65 -16.93
N ASN A 120 -1.56 5.05 -17.37
CA ASN A 120 -1.50 4.11 -18.50
C ASN A 120 -1.71 2.64 -18.09
N PHE A 121 -2.11 2.39 -16.84
CA PHE A 121 -2.32 1.08 -16.22
C PHE A 121 -1.06 0.20 -16.24
N LYS A 122 0.11 0.82 -16.07
CA LYS A 122 1.42 0.14 -15.99
C LYS A 122 2.16 0.50 -14.71
N GLY A 123 3.13 -0.35 -14.37
CA GLY A 123 3.99 -0.16 -13.19
C GLY A 123 3.21 -0.19 -11.88
N PRO A 124 2.43 -1.26 -11.61
CA PRO A 124 1.71 -1.37 -10.35
C PRO A 124 2.67 -1.40 -9.17
N LYS A 125 2.28 -0.75 -8.07
CA LYS A 125 3.02 -0.71 -6.82
C LYS A 125 2.08 -1.02 -5.67
N SER A 126 2.53 -1.83 -4.73
CA SER A 126 1.82 -2.05 -3.46
C SER A 126 2.76 -1.78 -2.30
N SER A 127 2.19 -1.28 -1.21
CA SER A 127 2.91 -1.00 0.01
C SER A 127 2.05 -1.36 1.22
N VAL A 128 2.71 -1.88 2.25
CA VAL A 128 2.14 -2.03 3.59
C VAL A 128 3.00 -1.21 4.54
N LEU A 129 2.38 -0.24 5.21
CA LEU A 129 2.99 0.48 6.32
C LEU A 129 2.52 -0.16 7.62
N VAL A 130 3.44 -0.69 8.41
CA VAL A 130 3.18 -1.20 9.75
C VAL A 130 3.42 -0.08 10.76
N LEU A 131 2.39 0.22 11.54
CA LEU A 131 2.40 1.26 12.56
C LEU A 131 2.96 0.71 13.88
N ASN A 132 3.93 1.40 14.46
CA ASN A 132 4.48 1.13 15.78
C ASN A 132 4.12 2.29 16.72
N SER A 133 3.08 2.14 17.52
CA SER A 133 2.63 3.19 18.45
C SER A 133 3.61 3.43 19.61
N ASP A 134 4.48 2.47 19.90
CA ASP A 134 5.46 2.48 20.98
C ASP A 134 6.84 3.00 20.55
N LYS A 135 7.02 3.35 19.26
CA LYS A 135 8.30 3.75 18.68
C LYS A 135 8.19 5.11 17.97
N SER A 136 9.32 5.76 17.74
CA SER A 136 9.39 7.00 16.95
C SER A 136 9.30 6.79 15.43
N TYR A 137 9.23 5.52 14.98
CA TYR A 137 9.23 5.16 13.57
C TYR A 137 8.20 4.06 13.25
N ASN A 138 7.72 4.06 12.02
CA ASN A 138 6.88 3.02 11.42
C ASN A 138 7.69 2.28 10.34
N CYS A 139 7.22 1.10 9.93
CA CYS A 139 7.92 0.24 8.99
C CYS A 139 7.17 0.12 7.67
N LEU A 140 7.78 0.56 6.58
CA LEU A 140 7.22 0.49 5.24
C LEU A 140 7.82 -0.70 4.49
N VAL A 141 6.95 -1.58 3.99
CA VAL A 141 7.32 -2.68 3.08
C VAL A 141 6.64 -2.45 1.75
N THR A 142 7.41 -2.43 0.65
CA THR A 142 6.87 -2.01 -0.65
C THR A 142 7.51 -2.76 -1.81
N SER A 143 6.81 -2.79 -2.94
CA SER A 143 7.38 -3.20 -4.23
C SER A 143 8.15 -2.08 -4.95
N ASP A 144 8.10 -0.85 -4.44
CA ASP A 144 8.79 0.31 -5.03
C ASP A 144 10.20 0.50 -4.44
N LEU A 145 11.20 0.72 -5.30
CA LEU A 145 12.57 1.03 -4.90
C LEU A 145 12.73 2.45 -4.36
N ALA A 146 11.81 3.36 -4.70
CA ALA A 146 11.89 4.77 -4.31
C ALA A 146 10.52 5.32 -3.84
N PRO A 147 9.90 4.73 -2.80
CA PRO A 147 8.52 5.06 -2.41
C PRO A 147 8.33 6.50 -1.91
N PHE A 148 9.41 7.18 -1.56
CA PHE A 148 9.39 8.57 -1.11
C PHE A 148 9.52 9.59 -2.27
N LYS A 149 9.68 9.09 -3.51
CA LYS A 149 9.68 9.91 -4.73
C LYS A 149 8.35 9.71 -5.44
N GLY A 150 7.47 10.72 -5.43
CA GLY A 150 6.16 10.67 -6.08
C GLY A 150 5.01 11.01 -5.14
N ALA A 151 3.77 10.87 -5.61
CA ALA A 151 2.60 11.35 -4.89
C ALA A 151 2.27 10.51 -3.64
N LEU A 152 2.59 9.20 -3.64
CA LEU A 152 2.35 8.31 -2.51
C LEU A 152 3.07 8.75 -1.22
N SER A 153 4.21 9.44 -1.33
CA SER A 153 4.94 9.98 -0.17
C SER A 153 4.13 11.00 0.62
N SER A 154 3.26 11.76 -0.05
CA SER A 154 2.38 12.74 0.58
C SER A 154 1.28 12.08 1.43
N GLN A 155 0.88 10.85 1.09
CA GLN A 155 -0.16 10.11 1.81
C GLN A 155 0.36 9.37 3.04
N LEU A 156 1.64 9.02 3.04
CA LEU A 156 2.26 8.43 4.22
C LEU A 156 2.15 9.38 5.42
N GLY A 157 2.28 10.71 5.25
CA GLY A 157 2.28 11.63 6.40
C GLY A 157 0.93 12.06 6.95
N ASN A 158 -0.13 12.09 6.13
CA ASN A 158 -1.39 12.75 6.51
C ASN A 158 -2.22 11.96 7.54
N ASP A 159 -2.07 10.64 7.58
CA ASP A 159 -2.89 9.77 8.43
C ASP A 159 -2.12 9.06 9.54
N GLN A 160 -0.79 9.18 9.63
CA GLN A 160 0.01 8.50 10.67
C GLN A 160 -0.12 9.15 12.07
N GLY A 161 -0.47 10.44 12.13
CA GLY A 161 -0.49 11.24 13.36
C GLY A 161 -1.86 11.46 14.02
N ARG A 162 -2.90 10.73 13.62
CA ARG A 162 -4.25 10.80 14.24
C ARG A 162 -4.70 9.45 14.81
#